data_AF-A0A934XCJ9-F1
#
_entry.id   AF-A0A934XCJ9-F1
#
_cell.length_a   1.000
_cell.length_b   1.000
_cell.length_c   1.000
_cell.angle_alpha   90.00
_cell.angle_beta   90.00
_cell.angle_gamma   90.00
#
_symmetry.space_group_name_H-M   'P 1'
#
loop_
_entity.id
_entity.type
_entity.pdbx_description
1 polymer ?
#
loop_
_entity_poly.entity_id
_entity_poly.type
_entity_poly.pdbx_seq_one_letter_code
_entity_poly.pdbx_strand_id
1 'polypeptide(L)'
;MGSVDHNNASPSTSQTASRVVRCPNCGGDSVYATSNPARPFCSDRCKNMDFGAWASEGFRVPATTTPEEQEINGADLYSTQLKS
;
A
#
# COMPACT_ATOMS: atom_id res chain seq x y z
N MET A 1 -34.11 20.60 -51.86
CA MET A 1 -34.10 20.85 -50.41
C MET A 1 -33.71 19.53 -49.76
N GLY A 2 -32.42 19.23 -49.72
CA GLY A 2 -31.91 17.91 -49.33
C GLY A 2 -31.80 17.81 -47.80
N SER A 3 -32.48 16.84 -47.21
CA SER A 3 -32.31 16.46 -45.80
C SER A 3 -30.95 15.77 -45.64
N VAL A 4 -30.08 16.33 -44.81
CA VAL A 4 -28.81 15.72 -44.45
C VAL A 4 -29.01 14.97 -43.14
N ASP A 5 -29.27 13.66 -43.24
CA ASP A 5 -29.33 12.77 -42.09
C ASP A 5 -27.92 12.47 -41.59
N HIS A 6 -27.44 13.23 -40.60
CA HIS A 6 -26.17 12.98 -39.93
C HIS A 6 -26.32 11.86 -38.87
N ASN A 7 -26.53 10.63 -39.32
CA ASN A 7 -26.42 9.45 -38.46
C ASN A 7 -24.94 9.11 -38.24
N ASN A 8 -24.27 9.85 -37.35
CA ASN A 8 -22.93 9.52 -36.86
C ASN A 8 -23.05 8.49 -35.72
N ALA A 9 -23.28 7.23 -36.12
CA ALA A 9 -23.20 6.09 -35.22
C ALA A 9 -21.76 5.60 -35.17
N SER A 10 -21.09 5.80 -34.04
CA SER A 10 -20.33 4.77 -33.29
C SER A 10 -19.33 5.40 -32.31
N PRO A 11 -19.43 5.15 -31.00
CA PRO A 11 -18.26 4.87 -30.22
C PRO A 11 -18.00 3.36 -30.34
N SER A 12 -17.15 2.96 -31.29
CA SER A 12 -16.54 1.64 -31.21
C SER A 12 -15.52 1.69 -30.08
N THR A 13 -15.98 1.50 -28.85
CA THR A 13 -15.09 1.20 -27.74
C THR A 13 -14.59 -0.21 -27.95
N SER A 14 -13.43 -0.33 -28.60
CA SER A 14 -12.62 -1.55 -28.60
C SER A 14 -12.55 -2.08 -27.18
N GLN A 15 -13.29 -3.16 -26.92
CA GLN A 15 -13.37 -3.82 -25.61
C GLN A 15 -12.06 -4.53 -25.34
N THR A 16 -11.03 -3.79 -24.95
CA THR A 16 -9.83 -4.38 -24.37
C THR A 16 -10.21 -4.93 -23.01
N ALA A 17 -10.24 -6.26 -22.88
CA ALA A 17 -10.57 -6.95 -21.65
C ALA A 17 -9.73 -6.36 -20.49
N SER A 18 -10.41 -5.69 -19.56
CA SER A 18 -9.76 -5.01 -18.46
C SER A 18 -9.31 -6.03 -17.42
N ARG A 19 -8.06 -5.95 -16.99
CA ARG A 19 -7.52 -6.85 -15.95
C ARG A 19 -8.29 -6.62 -14.64
N VAL A 20 -8.65 -7.67 -13.92
CA VAL A 20 -9.30 -7.58 -12.61
C VAL A 20 -8.34 -8.05 -11.52
N VAL A 21 -8.26 -7.30 -10.42
CA VAL A 21 -7.46 -7.63 -9.22
C VAL A 21 -8.34 -7.59 -7.97
N ARG A 22 -7.86 -8.14 -6.85
CA ARG A 22 -8.57 -8.06 -5.57
C ARG A 22 -8.29 -6.72 -4.89
N CYS A 23 -9.34 -6.07 -4.40
CA CYS A 23 -9.26 -4.82 -3.66
C CYS A 23 -8.54 -5.06 -2.32
N PRO A 24 -7.46 -4.33 -2.01
CA PRO A 24 -6.73 -4.52 -0.74
C PRO A 24 -7.58 -4.25 0.50
N ASN A 25 -8.52 -3.31 0.43
CA ASN A 25 -9.31 -2.88 1.58
C ASN A 25 -10.48 -3.82 1.92
N CYS A 26 -11.23 -4.29 0.93
CA CYS A 26 -12.44 -5.10 1.16
C CYS A 26 -12.39 -6.50 0.54
N GLY A 27 -11.32 -6.82 -0.18
CA GLY A 27 -11.19 -8.05 -0.93
C GLY A 27 -12.03 -8.12 -2.20
N GLY A 28 -12.92 -7.18 -2.53
CA GLY A 28 -13.78 -7.25 -3.73
C GLY A 28 -13.04 -7.12 -5.07
N ASP A 29 -13.76 -7.23 -6.19
CA ASP A 29 -13.16 -7.11 -7.52
C ASP A 29 -12.88 -5.65 -7.89
N SER A 30 -11.69 -5.40 -8.44
CA SER A 30 -11.20 -4.09 -8.83
C SER A 30 -10.71 -4.12 -10.28
N VAL A 31 -11.36 -3.31 -11.12
CA VAL A 31 -10.96 -3.16 -12.52
C VAL A 31 -9.65 -2.39 -12.60
N TYR A 32 -8.61 -3.03 -13.13
CA TYR A 32 -7.29 -2.47 -13.36
C TYR A 32 -7.16 -1.87 -14.77
N ALA A 33 -7.98 -0.85 -15.07
CA ALA A 33 -7.94 -0.08 -16.31
C ALA A 33 -8.24 1.40 -16.05
N THR A 34 -7.82 2.31 -16.94
CA THR A 34 -7.94 3.78 -16.82
C THR A 34 -9.33 4.28 -16.43
N SER A 35 -10.38 3.54 -16.80
CA SER A 35 -11.77 3.79 -16.44
C SER A 35 -12.08 3.75 -14.93
N ASN A 36 -11.27 3.07 -14.12
CA ASN A 36 -11.39 3.05 -12.67
C ASN A 36 -10.30 3.93 -12.02
N PRO A 37 -10.56 5.19 -11.65
CA PRO A 37 -9.54 6.07 -11.05
C PRO A 37 -9.12 5.64 -9.63
N ALA A 38 -9.88 4.75 -9.00
CA ALA A 38 -9.61 4.27 -7.64
C ALA A 38 -8.68 3.05 -7.58
N ARG A 39 -8.10 2.59 -8.70
CA ARG A 39 -7.12 1.48 -8.71
C ARG A 39 -6.02 1.65 -7.63
N PRO A 40 -5.62 0.58 -6.91
CA PRO A 40 -6.08 -0.81 -7.00
C PRO A 40 -7.39 -1.11 -6.24
N PHE A 41 -8.09 -0.10 -5.72
CA PHE A 41 -9.34 -0.26 -4.98
C PHE A 41 -10.56 -0.40 -5.89
N CYS A 42 -11.60 -1.07 -5.39
CA CYS A 42 -12.87 -1.21 -6.12
C CYS A 42 -13.70 0.10 -6.15
N SER A 43 -13.39 1.08 -5.29
CA SER A 43 -14.12 2.34 -5.16
C SER A 43 -13.32 3.39 -4.38
N ASP A 44 -13.69 4.67 -4.52
CA ASP A 44 -13.12 5.77 -3.73
C ASP A 44 -13.31 5.57 -2.23
N ARG A 45 -14.42 4.97 -1.81
CA ARG A 45 -14.66 4.59 -0.40
C ARG A 45 -13.55 3.67 0.12
N CYS A 46 -13.21 2.63 -0.64
CA CYS A 46 -12.18 1.67 -0.24
C CYS A 46 -10.78 2.28 -0.26
N LYS A 47 -10.50 3.20 -1.20
CA LYS A 47 -9.26 3.97 -1.23
C LYS A 47 -9.09 4.84 0.02
N ASN A 48 -10.16 5.51 0.45
CA ASN A 48 -10.14 6.39 1.62
C ASN A 48 -10.05 5.63 2.95
N MET A 49 -10.33 4.32 2.97
CA MET A 49 -10.26 3.47 4.16
C MET A 49 -8.90 2.77 4.34
N ASP A 50 -8.00 2.86 3.36
CA ASP A 50 -6.74 2.10 3.31
C ASP A 50 -5.68 2.51 4.37
N PHE A 51 -5.94 3.52 5.19
CA PHE A 51 -4.99 4.04 6.18
C PHE A 51 -4.75 3.14 7.42
N GLY A 52 -5.24 1.90 7.43
CA GLY A 52 -5.31 1.07 8.64
C GLY A 52 -4.13 0.12 8.94
N ALA A 53 -3.19 -0.10 8.01
CA ALA A 53 -2.21 -1.19 8.17
C ALA A 53 -0.78 -0.74 8.56
N TRP A 54 -0.44 0.54 8.39
CA TRP A 54 0.88 1.08 8.76
C TRP A 54 0.90 1.76 10.14
N ALA A 55 -0.26 2.24 10.60
CA ALA A 55 -0.41 2.87 11.91
C ALA A 55 -0.58 1.86 13.06
N SER A 56 -0.83 0.59 12.75
CA SER A 56 -0.84 -0.48 13.73
C SER A 56 0.59 -1.00 13.87
N GLU A 57 1.22 -0.73 15.01
CA GLU A 57 2.59 -1.08 15.43
C GLU A 57 2.85 -2.61 15.52
N GLY A 58 2.28 -3.40 14.62
CA GLY A 58 2.44 -4.85 14.51
C GLY A 58 3.73 -5.28 13.82
N PHE A 59 4.44 -4.37 13.15
CA PHE A 59 5.77 -4.67 12.61
C PHE A 59 6.82 -4.52 13.71
N ARG A 60 6.99 -5.58 14.52
CA ARG A 60 8.14 -5.71 15.42
C ARG A 60 9.28 -6.36 14.63
N VAL A 61 10.35 -5.61 14.38
CA VAL A 61 11.64 -6.21 14.00
C VAL A 61 12.16 -6.94 15.23
N PRO A 62 12.42 -8.27 15.18
CA PRO A 62 13.08 -8.95 16.28
C PRO A 62 14.46 -8.33 16.45
N ALA A 63 14.71 -7.72 17.62
CA ALA A 63 16.05 -7.31 17.99
C ALA A 63 16.89 -8.58 18.11
N THR A 64 17.81 -8.78 17.17
CA THR A 64 18.87 -9.79 17.33
C THR A 64 19.94 -9.11 18.16
N THR A 65 19.87 -9.23 19.48
CA THR A 65 21.00 -8.88 20.33
C THR A 65 22.14 -9.82 19.94
N THR A 66 23.21 -9.27 19.36
CA THR A 66 24.43 -10.04 19.19
C THR A 66 25.03 -10.28 20.57
N PRO A 67 25.69 -11.43 20.82
CA PRO A 67 26.34 -11.71 22.11
C PRO A 67 27.36 -10.62 22.54
N GLU A 68 27.87 -9.84 21.58
CA GLU A 68 28.83 -8.75 21.80
C GLU A 68 28.21 -7.50 22.49
N GLU A 69 26.88 -7.29 22.40
CA GLU A 69 26.22 -6.14 23.04
C GLU A 69 25.93 -6.33 24.53
N GLN A 70 26.02 -7.56 25.05
CA GLN A 70 25.74 -7.85 26.47
C GLN A 70 26.90 -7.46 27.41
N GLU A 71 28.10 -7.18 26.89
CA GLU A 71 29.27 -6.88 27.73
C GLU A 71 29.46 -5.39 28.06
N ILE A 72 28.72 -4.48 27.40
CA ILE A 72 28.98 -3.03 27.51
C ILE A 72 28.18 -2.34 28.65
N ASN A 73 27.30 -3.06 29.37
CA ASN A 73 26.44 -2.46 30.40
C ASN A 73 26.51 -3.18 31.76
N GLY A 74 27.70 -3.34 32.35
CA GLY A 74 27.73 -3.87 33.71
C GLY A 74 29.00 -3.83 34.56
N ALA A 75 30.20 -3.51 34.05
CA ALA A 75 31.39 -3.77 34.89
C ALA A 75 32.64 -2.90 34.69
N ASP A 76 32.61 -1.72 34.04
CA ASP A 76 33.87 -0.95 33.88
C ASP A 76 33.82 0.57 34.09
N LEU A 77 32.78 1.11 34.72
CA LEU A 77 32.75 2.53 35.12
C LEU A 77 32.86 2.78 36.63
N TYR A 78 33.15 1.76 37.44
CA TYR A 78 33.37 1.92 38.89
C TYR A 78 34.84 1.74 39.32
N SER A 79 35.70 1.18 38.46
CA SER A 79 37.04 0.71 38.87
C SER A 79 38.12 1.79 38.90
N THR A 80 37.93 2.94 38.25
CA THR A 80 39.04 3.91 38.02
C THR A 80 39.10 5.07 39.02
N GLN A 81 38.12 5.22 39.93
CA GLN A 81 38.09 6.35 40.88
C GLN A 81 38.45 5.96 42.33
N LEU A 82 39.05 4.79 42.57
CA LEU A 82 39.48 4.35 43.91
C LEU A 82 40.98 4.05 44.03
N LYS A 83 41.79 4.55 43.09
CA LYS A 83 43.25 4.58 43.25
C LYS A 83 43.81 5.93 42.82
N SER A 84 43.71 6.92 43.71
CA SER A 84 44.84 7.80 44.04
C SER A 84 44.59 8.52 45.36
#